data_AF-A0A432IB82-F1
#
_entry.id   AF-A0A432IB82-F1
#
_cell.length_a   1.000
_cell.length_b   1.000
_cell.length_c   1.000
_cell.angle_alpha   90.00
_cell.angle_beta   90.00
_cell.angle_gamma   90.00
#
_symmetry.space_group_name_H-M   'P 1'
#
loop_
_entity.id
_entity.type
_entity.pdbx_description
1 polymer ?
#
loop_
_entity_poly.entity_id
_entity_poly.type
_entity_poly.pdbx_seq_one_letter_code
_entity_poly.pdbx_strand_id
1 'polypeptide(L)'
;MSTIKFVPRDPIKPIFAIKLSPTIHRVLETISEEEKKMELIKKVLKINPKRVIALKSILDKDSPGTMVVLFDYIYDIIMPKIEIPYNDDGVFTFKIYDIDFNKEINIEELLKL
;
A
#
# COMPACT_ATOMS: atom_id res chain seq x y z
N MET A 1 6.52 -37.23 -5.88
CA MET A 1 6.73 -35.97 -6.62
C MET A 1 6.52 -34.82 -5.66
N SER A 2 7.50 -33.93 -5.55
CA SER A 2 7.42 -32.72 -4.71
C SER A 2 6.97 -31.55 -5.59
N THR A 3 5.93 -30.83 -5.17
CA THR A 3 5.48 -29.61 -5.85
C THR A 3 6.05 -28.40 -5.12
N ILE A 4 6.98 -27.68 -5.74
CA ILE A 4 7.53 -26.43 -5.21
C ILE A 4 6.73 -25.27 -5.82
N LYS A 5 6.04 -24.48 -4.99
CA LYS A 5 5.39 -23.23 -5.42
C LYS A 5 6.46 -22.15 -5.54
N PHE A 6 6.73 -21.68 -6.76
CA PHE A 6 7.57 -20.52 -7.04
C PHE A 6 6.68 -19.31 -7.37
N VAL A 7 7.08 -18.11 -6.97
CA VAL A 7 6.37 -16.86 -7.31
C VAL A 7 6.85 -16.41 -8.70
N PRO A 8 6.00 -16.47 -9.75
CA PRO A 8 6.39 -16.08 -11.10
C PRO A 8 6.84 -14.60 -11.14
N ARG A 9 7.79 -14.32 -12.05
CA ARG A 9 8.54 -13.07 -12.19
C ARG A 9 7.76 -11.87 -12.73
N ASP A 10 6.47 -12.00 -13.03
CA ASP A 10 5.71 -10.84 -13.51
C ASP A 10 5.77 -9.74 -12.44
N PRO A 11 6.24 -8.53 -12.79
CA PRO A 11 6.40 -7.48 -11.81
C PRO A 11 5.01 -7.12 -11.30
N ILE A 12 4.85 -7.27 -9.98
CA ILE A 12 3.62 -6.96 -9.26
C ILE A 12 3.29 -5.49 -9.50
N LYS A 13 2.08 -5.23 -9.96
CA LYS A 13 1.71 -3.90 -10.46
C LYS A 13 0.97 -3.12 -9.38
N PRO A 14 1.33 -1.85 -9.13
CA PRO A 14 0.49 -0.98 -8.34
C PRO A 14 -0.86 -0.81 -9.03
N ILE A 15 -1.95 -1.00 -8.29
CA ILE A 15 -3.30 -0.66 -8.75
C ILE A 15 -3.48 0.85 -8.63
N PHE A 16 -3.22 1.39 -7.44
CA PHE A 16 -3.23 2.80 -7.10
C PHE A 16 -2.53 3.00 -5.75
N ALA A 17 -2.41 4.25 -5.34
CA ALA A 17 -2.03 4.59 -3.99
C ALA A 17 -3.00 5.56 -3.32
N ILE A 18 -2.95 5.58 -2.00
CA ILE A 18 -3.79 6.41 -1.14
C ILE A 18 -2.87 7.31 -0.35
N LYS A 19 -3.11 8.61 -0.42
CA LYS A 19 -2.47 9.54 0.48
C LYS A 19 -3.20 9.54 1.82
N LEU A 20 -2.46 9.27 2.90
CA LEU A 20 -3.02 9.26 4.25
C LEU A 20 -3.20 10.67 4.78
N SER A 21 -4.19 10.85 5.65
CA SER A 21 -4.36 12.11 6.35
C SER A 21 -3.14 12.40 7.25
N PRO A 22 -2.83 13.70 7.52
CA PRO A 22 -1.72 14.07 8.40
C PRO A 22 -1.83 13.45 9.80
N THR A 23 -3.05 13.25 10.29
CA THR A 23 -3.31 12.59 11.59
C THR A 23 -2.85 11.14 11.56
N ILE A 24 -3.22 10.37 10.53
CA ILE A 24 -2.82 8.97 10.40
C ILE A 24 -1.30 8.87 10.21
N HIS A 25 -0.71 9.75 9.40
CA HIS A 25 0.74 9.83 9.22
C HIS A 25 1.47 9.94 10.57
N ARG A 26 1.08 10.89 11.43
CA ARG A 26 1.67 11.07 12.77
C ARG A 26 1.51 9.83 13.66
N VAL A 27 0.36 9.16 13.60
CA VAL A 27 0.14 7.91 14.35
C VAL A 27 1.12 6.83 13.87
N LEU A 28 1.29 6.68 12.55
CA LEU A 28 2.24 5.73 11.99
C LEU A 28 3.70 6.05 12.35
N GLU A 29 4.06 7.31 12.57
CA GLU A 29 5.40 7.71 13.02
C GLU A 29 5.71 7.24 14.44
N THR A 30 4.69 7.11 15.31
CA THR A 30 4.88 6.58 16.68
C THR A 30 5.15 5.08 16.74
N ILE A 31 4.92 4.37 15.64
CA ILE A 31 5.17 2.93 15.53
C ILE A 31 6.56 2.75 14.91
N SER A 32 7.44 1.98 15.53
CA SER A 32 8.77 1.70 14.98
C SER A 32 8.75 0.56 13.96
N GLU A 33 7.95 -0.47 14.23
CA GLU A 33 7.87 -1.68 13.43
C GLU A 33 7.01 -1.48 12.18
N GLU A 34 7.62 -1.60 11.00
CA GLU A 34 6.95 -1.41 9.71
C GLU A 34 5.81 -2.41 9.48
N GLU A 35 5.99 -3.67 9.90
CA GLU A 35 4.96 -4.71 9.81
C GLU A 35 3.70 -4.30 10.57
N LYS A 36 3.84 -3.78 11.79
CA LYS A 36 2.70 -3.28 12.59
C LYS A 36 2.00 -2.09 11.92
N LYS A 37 2.74 -1.20 11.26
CA LYS A 37 2.13 -0.11 10.47
C LYS A 37 1.28 -0.67 9.35
N MET A 38 1.81 -1.65 8.60
CA MET A 38 1.10 -2.28 7.50
C MET A 38 -0.15 -3.02 7.99
N GLU A 39 -0.06 -3.77 9.09
CA GLU A 39 -1.20 -4.45 9.71
C GLU A 39 -2.30 -3.47 10.13
N LEU A 40 -1.93 -2.38 10.80
CA LEU A 40 -2.88 -1.34 11.21
C LEU A 40 -3.59 -0.73 9.99
N ILE A 41 -2.84 -0.37 8.96
CA ILE A 41 -3.39 0.20 7.72
C ILE A 41 -4.33 -0.79 7.03
N LYS A 42 -3.94 -2.06 6.93
CA LYS A 42 -4.80 -3.09 6.35
C LYS A 42 -6.11 -3.22 7.11
N LYS A 43 -6.04 -3.21 8.44
CA LYS A 43 -7.23 -3.30 9.30
C LYS A 43 -8.14 -2.08 9.15
N VAL A 44 -7.59 -0.86 9.20
CA VAL A 44 -8.37 0.39 9.16
C VAL A 44 -9.04 0.60 7.80
N LEU A 45 -8.34 0.27 6.70
CA LEU A 45 -8.84 0.45 5.34
C LEU A 45 -9.57 -0.80 4.80
N LYS A 46 -9.80 -1.81 5.66
CA LYS A 46 -10.39 -3.11 5.31
C LYS A 46 -9.74 -3.75 4.07
N ILE A 47 -8.42 -3.68 3.99
CA ILE A 47 -7.62 -4.35 2.96
C ILE A 47 -7.42 -5.81 3.37
N ASN A 48 -7.42 -6.73 2.41
CA ASN A 48 -7.13 -8.13 2.67
C ASN A 48 -5.77 -8.27 3.39
N PRO A 49 -5.69 -8.98 4.53
CA PRO A 49 -4.44 -9.14 5.28
C PRO A 49 -3.26 -9.65 4.44
N LYS A 50 -3.54 -10.45 3.41
CA LYS A 50 -2.56 -11.03 2.49
C LYS A 50 -2.33 -10.20 1.23
N ARG A 51 -3.05 -9.10 1.02
CA ARG A 51 -2.78 -8.21 -0.11
C ARG A 51 -1.44 -7.50 0.11
N VAL A 52 -0.69 -7.42 -0.97
CA VAL A 52 0.58 -6.69 -1.00
C VAL A 52 0.29 -5.19 -0.97
N ILE A 53 0.86 -4.52 0.02
CA ILE A 53 0.87 -3.05 0.12
C ILE A 53 2.30 -2.60 0.41
N ALA A 54 2.61 -1.35 0.09
CA ALA A 54 3.82 -0.68 0.52
C ALA A 54 3.49 0.66 1.16
N LEU A 55 4.23 1.03 2.21
CA LEU A 55 4.17 2.37 2.79
C LEU A 55 5.32 3.19 2.24
N LYS A 56 5.04 4.40 1.78
CA LYS A 56 6.06 5.31 1.24
C LYS A 56 5.91 6.68 1.89
N SER A 57 6.99 7.18 2.48
CA SER A 57 7.06 8.57 2.91
C SER A 57 7.09 9.47 1.68
N ILE A 58 6.28 10.52 1.70
CA ILE A 58 6.14 11.48 0.61
C ILE A 58 6.25 12.91 1.18
N LEU A 59 6.56 13.86 0.31
CA LEU A 59 6.45 15.28 0.60
C LEU A 59 5.28 15.84 -0.21
N ASP A 60 4.22 16.27 0.47
CA ASP A 60 3.07 16.91 -0.16
C ASP A 60 3.04 18.39 0.24
N LYS A 61 3.29 19.29 -0.73
CA LYS A 61 3.29 20.75 -0.51
C LYS A 61 4.11 21.15 0.73
N ASP A 62 5.34 20.67 0.80
CA ASP A 62 6.30 20.88 1.89
C ASP A 62 5.90 20.28 3.25
N SER A 63 4.82 19.49 3.31
CA SER A 63 4.43 18.75 4.49
C SER A 63 4.77 17.26 4.34
N PRO A 64 5.48 16.64 5.30
CA PRO A 64 5.72 15.20 5.27
C PRO A 64 4.39 14.45 5.38
N GLY A 65 4.31 13.34 4.67
CA GLY A 65 3.14 12.48 4.66
C GLY A 65 3.51 11.02 4.41
N THR A 66 2.50 10.17 4.48
CA THR A 66 2.62 8.76 4.13
C THR A 66 1.59 8.40 3.07
N MET A 67 2.04 7.66 2.08
CA MET A 67 1.22 7.06 1.05
C MET A 67 1.19 5.54 1.22
N VAL A 68 0.03 4.94 1.00
CA VAL A 68 -0.16 3.48 0.93
C VAL A 68 -0.30 3.10 -0.53
N VAL A 69 0.66 2.35 -1.06
CA VAL A 69 0.58 1.79 -2.42
C VAL A 69 -0.07 0.42 -2.35
N LEU A 70 -1.11 0.22 -3.13
CA LEU A 70 -1.85 -1.04 -3.20
C LEU A 70 -1.46 -1.80 -4.46
N PHE A 71 -1.20 -3.10 -4.34
CA PHE A 71 -0.78 -3.92 -5.48
C PHE A 71 -1.84 -4.99 -5.85
N ASP A 72 -1.75 -5.46 -7.09
CA ASP A 72 -2.63 -6.48 -7.68
C ASP A 72 -2.39 -7.91 -7.15
N TYR A 73 -1.46 -8.07 -6.22
CA TYR A 73 -1.05 -9.38 -5.71
C TYR A 73 -1.54 -9.66 -4.28
N ILE A 74 -1.99 -10.90 -4.05
CA ILE A 74 -2.29 -11.47 -2.74
C ILE A 74 -1.35 -12.66 -2.54
N TYR A 75 -0.50 -12.60 -1.52
CA TYR A 75 0.50 -13.64 -1.29
C TYR A 75 -0.05 -14.78 -0.43
N ASP A 76 0.30 -16.03 -0.79
CA ASP A 76 -0.10 -17.20 -0.01
C ASP A 76 0.80 -17.40 1.22
N ILE A 77 2.13 -17.27 1.04
CA ILE A 77 3.16 -17.67 2.03
C ILE A 77 4.20 -16.56 2.24
N ILE A 78 4.80 -16.03 1.18
CA ILE A 78 5.91 -15.07 1.27
C ILE A 78 5.54 -13.79 0.53
N MET A 79 5.77 -12.64 1.19
CA MET A 79 5.64 -11.35 0.56
C MET A 79 6.75 -11.17 -0.49
N PRO A 80 6.39 -10.94 -1.75
CA PRO A 80 7.36 -10.76 -2.83
C PRO A 80 8.12 -9.43 -2.67
N LYS A 81 9.27 -9.32 -3.33
CA LYS A 81 9.96 -8.03 -3.46
C LYS A 81 9.11 -7.09 -4.32
N ILE A 82 9.00 -5.85 -3.88
CA ILE A 82 8.18 -4.82 -4.51
C ILE A 82 9.08 -3.71 -5.00
N GLU A 83 8.81 -3.22 -6.20
CA GLU A 83 9.38 -2.00 -6.72
C GLU A 83 8.24 -1.04 -7.03
N ILE A 84 8.27 0.16 -6.45
CA ILE A 84 7.26 1.19 -6.70
C ILE A 84 7.71 1.96 -7.93
N PRO A 85 6.98 1.90 -9.07
CA PRO A 85 7.41 2.57 -10.29
C PRO A 85 7.23 4.10 -10.19
N TYR A 86 8.24 4.82 -10.65
CA TYR A 86 8.26 6.27 -10.80
C TYR A 86 9.00 6.63 -12.11
N ASN A 87 8.77 7.82 -12.65
CA ASN A 87 9.48 8.32 -13.83
C ASN A 87 10.81 9.01 -13.44
N ASP A 88 11.60 9.42 -14.42
CA ASP A 88 12.90 10.08 -14.19
C ASP A 88 12.81 11.39 -13.38
N ASP A 89 11.63 12.02 -13.35
CA ASP A 89 11.34 13.21 -12.55
C ASP A 89 10.92 12.88 -11.09
N GLY A 90 10.92 11.60 -10.70
CA GLY A 90 10.51 11.15 -9.37
C GLY A 90 9.01 11.15 -9.13
N VAL A 91 8.20 11.22 -10.18
CA VAL A 91 6.73 11.21 -10.13
C VAL A 91 6.21 9.79 -10.30
N PHE A 92 5.30 9.37 -9.42
CA PHE A 92 4.67 8.06 -9.52
C PHE A 92 3.83 7.93 -10.80
N THR A 93 3.93 6.78 -11.47
CA THR A 93 3.28 6.53 -12.78
C THR A 93 1.90 5.88 -12.65
N PHE A 94 1.33 5.84 -11.45
CA PHE A 94 0.02 5.27 -11.13
C PHE A 94 -0.86 6.30 -10.43
N LYS A 95 -2.18 6.00 -10.37
CA LYS A 95 -3.16 6.90 -9.75
C LYS A 95 -2.93 7.00 -8.24
N ILE A 96 -2.97 8.23 -7.73
CA ILE A 96 -2.95 8.52 -6.30
C ILE A 96 -4.28 9.18 -5.94
N TYR A 97 -4.95 8.66 -4.92
CA TYR A 97 -6.24 9.17 -4.46
C TYR A 97 -6.11 9.84 -3.08
N ASP A 98 -6.77 10.98 -2.94
CA ASP A 98 -7.10 11.57 -1.65
C ASP A 98 -8.44 10.98 -1.20
N ILE A 99 -8.46 10.30 -0.05
CA ILE A 99 -9.68 9.69 0.48
C ILE A 99 -10.27 10.58 1.58
N ASP A 100 -11.60 10.68 1.60
CA ASP A 100 -12.35 11.26 2.71
C ASP A 100 -12.40 10.28 3.90
N PHE A 101 -11.51 10.49 4.86
CA PHE A 101 -11.41 9.67 6.08
C PHE A 101 -12.57 9.87 7.06
N ASN A 102 -13.56 10.73 6.76
CA ASN A 102 -14.78 10.85 7.57
C ASN A 102 -15.85 9.81 7.21
N LYS A 103 -15.63 9.03 6.15
CA LYS A 103 -16.51 7.94 5.73
C LYS A 103 -15.87 6.60 6.02
N GLU A 104 -16.70 5.59 6.19
CA GLU A 104 -16.21 4.21 6.25
C GLU A 104 -15.68 3.81 4.87
N ILE A 105 -14.43 3.34 4.84
CA ILE A 105 -13.73 2.98 3.61
C ILE A 105 -13.52 1.46 3.61
N ASN A 106 -13.93 0.81 2.53
CA ASN A 106 -13.62 -0.60 2.28
C ASN A 106 -12.90 -0.75 0.94
N ILE A 107 -11.56 -0.84 1.00
CA ILE A 107 -10.75 -0.89 -0.22
C ILE A 107 -11.00 -2.16 -1.02
N GLU A 108 -11.22 -3.32 -0.39
CA GLU A 108 -11.48 -4.56 -1.13
C GLU A 108 -12.82 -4.57 -1.87
N GLU A 109 -13.82 -3.86 -1.35
CA GLU A 109 -15.08 -3.66 -2.06
C GLU A 109 -14.89 -2.76 -3.29
N LEU A 110 -14.09 -1.70 -3.17
CA LEU A 110 -13.77 -0.80 -4.28
C LEU A 110 -13.02 -1.50 -5.42
N LEU A 111 -12.23 -2.55 -5.12
CA LEU A 111 -11.50 -3.33 -6.12
C LEU A 111 -12.36 -4.36 -6.86
N LYS A 112 -13.54 -4.69 -6.35
CA LYS A 112 -14.47 -5.66 -6.97
C LYS A 112 -15.45 -5.00 -7.96
N LEU A 113 -15.48 -3.67 -8.00
CA LEU A 113 -16.23 -2.87 -8.97
C LEU A 113 -15.50 -2.82 -10.31
#